data_AF-A0A7V5EX12-F1
#
_entry.id   AF-A0A7V5EX12-F1
#
_cell.length_a   1.000
_cell.length_b   1.000
_cell.length_c   1.000
_cell.angle_alpha   90.00
_cell.angle_beta   90.00
_cell.angle_gamma   90.00
#
_symmetry.space_group_name_H-M   'P 1'
#
loop_
_entity.id
_entity.type
_entity.pdbx_description
1 polymer ?
#
loop_
_entity_poly.entity_id
_entity_poly.type
_entity_poly.pdbx_seq_one_letter_code
_entity_poly.pdbx_strand_id
1 'polypeptide(L)' 'MGDVVRVAVPNKGRLSAPTLDLLRRAGLVFEASERALSVPVRNAALEILFVRADDIPEL' A
#
# COMPACT_ATOMS: atom_id res chain seq x y z
N MET A 1 -3.02 -11.43 -19.24
CA MET A 1 -2.35 -10.83 -18.06
C MET A 1 -3.44 -10.05 -17.34
N GLY A 2 -3.82 -10.41 -16.11
CA GLY A 2 -4.81 -9.61 -15.38
C GLY A 2 -4.21 -8.26 -15.01
N ASP A 3 -5.01 -7.19 -15.03
CA ASP A 3 -4.53 -5.87 -14.64
C ASP A 3 -4.14 -5.87 -13.16
N VAL A 4 -2.96 -5.32 -12.85
CA VAL A 4 -2.49 -5.17 -11.47
C VAL A 4 -3.24 -4.00 -10.84
N VAL A 5 -3.93 -4.25 -9.73
CA VAL A 5 -4.61 -3.21 -8.97
C VAL A 5 -3.61 -2.46 -8.11
N ARG A 6 -3.66 -1.13 -8.12
CA ARG A 6 -2.84 -0.30 -7.22
C ARG A 6 -3.67 0.21 -6.06
N VAL A 7 -3.14 0.11 -4.84
CA VAL A 7 -3.76 0.66 -3.63
C VAL A 7 -2.83 1.71 -3.04
N ALA A 8 -3.24 2.97 -3.15
CA ALA A 8 -2.54 4.09 -2.55
C ALA A 8 -2.79 4.14 -1.03
N VAL A 9 -1.72 4.25 -0.25
CA VAL A 9 -1.78 4.35 1.21
C VAL A 9 -0.90 5.49 1.72
N PRO A 10 -1.21 6.08 2.89
CA PRO A 10 -0.39 7.12 3.47
C PRO A 10 1.03 6.63 3.80
N ASN A 11 2.03 7.31 3.25
CA ASN A 11 3.44 7.04 3.49
C ASN A 11 3.92 7.45 4.89
N LYS A 12 3.18 8.33 5.58
CA LYS A 12 3.47 8.79 6.93
C LYS A 12 2.22 9.29 7.65
N GLY A 13 2.39 9.64 8.92
CA GLY A 13 1.34 10.21 9.76
C GLY A 13 0.48 9.16 10.46
N ARG A 14 -0.58 9.61 11.13
CA ARG A 14 -1.40 8.80 12.04
C ARG A 14 -2.07 7.59 11.39
N LEU A 15 -2.29 7.61 10.08
CA LEU A 15 -2.96 6.55 9.34
C LEU A 15 -2.02 5.52 8.71
N SER A 16 -0.72 5.80 8.62
CA SER A 16 0.22 4.94 7.89
C SER A 16 0.33 3.53 8.53
N ALA A 17 0.70 3.45 9.81
CA ALA A 17 0.83 2.17 10.51
C ALA A 17 -0.51 1.39 10.62
N PRO A 18 -1.65 2.02 11.00
CA PRO A 18 -2.94 1.33 11.00
C PRO A 18 -3.36 0.79 9.63
N THR A 19 -3.05 1.50 8.54
CA THR A 19 -3.37 1.04 7.18
C THR A 19 -2.58 -0.22 6.84
N LEU A 20 -1.28 -0.25 7.14
CA LEU A 20 -0.45 -1.43 6.89
C LEU A 20 -0.86 -2.62 7.75
N ASP A 21 -1.25 -2.38 9.00
CA ASP A 21 -1.80 -3.43 9.87
C ASP A 21 -3.12 -3.99 9.32
N LEU A 22 -4.03 -3.12 8.86
CA LEU A 22 -5.28 -3.53 8.23
C LEU A 22 -5.05 -4.41 6.99
N LEU A 23 -4.13 -4.01 6.10
CA LEU A 23 -3.80 -4.78 4.90
C LEU A 23 -3.21 -6.17 5.25
N ARG A 24 -2.38 -6.26 6.30
CA ARG A 24 -1.89 -7.55 6.80
C ARG A 24 -3.01 -8.42 7.39
N ARG A 25 -3.92 -7.83 8.16
CA ARG A 25 -5.10 -8.54 8.70
C ARG A 25 -6.06 -9.01 7.60
N ALA A 26 -6.11 -8.30 6.48
CA ALA A 26 -6.85 -8.72 5.28
C ALA A 26 -6.16 -9.89 4.53
N GLY A 27 -5.00 -10.36 5.01
CA GLY A 27 -4.28 -11.50 4.43
C GLY A 27 -3.33 -11.12 3.30
N LEU A 28 -3.04 -9.83 3.07
CA LEU A 28 -2.07 -9.42 2.06
C LEU A 28 -0.64 -9.62 2.58
N VAL A 29 0.19 -10.27 1.76
CA VAL A 29 1.58 -10.59 2.10
C VAL A 29 2.51 -9.63 1.35
N PHE A 30 3.10 -8.69 2.07
CA PHE A 30 4.01 -7.68 1.52
C PHE A 30 5.04 -7.24 2.57
N GLU A 31 6.17 -6.71 2.11
CA GLU A 31 7.24 -6.18 2.96
C GLU A 31 7.36 -4.68 2.76
N ALA A 32 6.83 -3.90 3.71
CA ALA A 32 6.94 -2.45 3.70
C ALA A 32 8.33 -2.01 4.19
N SER A 33 8.94 -1.05 3.49
CA SER A 33 10.18 -0.38 3.87
C SER A 33 9.91 1.12 3.95
N GLU A 34 10.52 1.82 4.91
CA GLU A 34 10.30 3.26 5.12
C GLU A 34 10.64 4.13 3.90
N ARG A 35 11.50 3.63 2.99
CA ARG A 35 11.91 4.35 1.78
C ARG A 35 11.24 3.84 0.51
N ALA A 36 10.40 2.82 0.58
CA ALA A 36 9.75 2.26 -0.60
C ALA A 36 8.66 3.21 -1.10
N LEU A 37 8.64 3.47 -2.41
CA LEU A 37 7.56 4.22 -3.08
C LEU A 37 6.40 3.30 -3.44
N SER A 38 6.68 2.05 -3.79
CA SER A 38 5.68 0.98 -3.93
C SER A 38 6.25 -0.36 -3.50
N VAL A 39 5.37 -1.30 -3.16
CA VAL A 39 5.74 -2.70 -2.90
C VAL A 39 4.71 -3.65 -3.53
N PRO A 40 5.16 -4.74 -4.17
CA PRO A 40 4.26 -5.75 -4.70
C PRO A 40 3.66 -6.58 -3.55
N VAL A 41 2.41 -7.02 -3.73
CA VAL A 41 1.79 -8.03 -2.87
C VAL A 41 2.07 -9.41 -3.44
N ARG A 42 2.64 -10.31 -2.63
CA ARG A 42 3.14 -11.61 -3.08
C ARG A 42 2.02 -12.61 -3.40
N ASN A 43 0.83 -12.42 -2.84
CA ASN A 43 -0.29 -13.36 -2.95
C ASN A 43 -1.51 -12.79 -3.69
N ALA A 44 -1.38 -11.64 -4.36
CA ALA A 44 -2.46 -11.01 -5.14
C ALA A 44 -1.88 -10.21 -6.31
N ALA A 45 -2.67 -9.97 -7.37
CA ALA A 45 -2.32 -9.05 -8.45
C ALA A 45 -2.50 -7.59 -7.97
N LEU A 46 -1.75 -7.21 -6.94
CA LEU A 46 -1.87 -5.93 -6.24
C LEU A 46 -0.50 -5.29 -5.98
N GLU A 47 -0.43 -3.98 -6.12
CA GLU A 47 0.71 -3.15 -5.75
C GLU A 47 0.28 -2.09 -4.73
N ILE A 48 1.01 -1.96 -3.63
CA ILE A 48 0.77 -0.93 -2.63
C ILE A 48 1.64 0.27 -2.98
N LEU A 49 1.06 1.45 -3.11
CA LEU A 49 1.76 2.70 -3.41
C LEU A 49 1.77 3.61 -2.16
N PHE A 50 2.94 4.09 -1.77
CA PHE A 50 3.12 4.96 -0.60
C PHE A 50 3.19 6.42 -1.02
N VAL A 51 2.14 7.20 -0.71
CA VAL A 51 2.04 8.63 -1.08
C VAL A 51 1.63 9.50 0.10
N ARG A 52 1.68 10.82 -0.03
CA ARG A 52 1.11 11.70 1.01
C ARG A 52 -0.40 11.54 1.00
N ALA A 53 -1.02 11.67 2.17
CA ALA A 53 -2.47 11.50 2.30
C ALA A 53 -3.25 12.42 1.34
N ASP A 54 -2.78 13.67 1.18
CA ASP A 54 -3.41 14.66 0.30
C ASP A 54 -3.25 14.33 -1.20
N ASP A 55 -2.28 13.50 -1.56
CA ASP A 55 -2.05 13.07 -2.96
C ASP A 55 -2.94 11.87 -3.35
N ILE A 56 -3.53 11.15 -2.38
CA ILE A 56 -4.32 9.93 -2.64
C ILE A 56 -5.54 10.19 -3.55
N PRO A 57 -6.34 11.26 -3.35
CA PRO A 57 -7.52 11.52 -4.20
C PRO A 57 -7.20 11.89 -5.65
N GLU A 58 -5.96 12.28 -5.95
CA GLU A 58 -5.52 12.72 -7.29
C GLU A 58 -4.95 11.58 -8.15
N LEU A 59 -4.87 10.36 -7.60
CA LEU A 59 -4.36 9.15 -8.27
C LEU A 59 -5.48 8.36 -8.97
#